data_AF-A0A0Q8PUA8-F1
#
_entry.id   AF-A0A0Q8PUA8-F1
#
_cell.length_a   1.000
_cell.length_b   1.000
_cell.length_c   1.000
_cell.angle_alpha   90.00
_cell.angle_beta   90.00
_cell.angle_gamma   90.00
#
_symmetry.space_group_name_H-M   'P 1'
#
loop_
_entity.id
_entity.type
_entity.pdbx_description
1 polymer ?
#
loop_
_entity_poly.entity_id
_entity_poly.type
_entity_poly.pdbx_seq_one_letter_code
_entity_poly.pdbx_strand_id
1 'polypeptide(L)'
;MSAGTEIQDPAALSRAGSGAREIAWQTQTTGAHPVDETHSAARDFGSGNWDGGLNGALTGAAETWSAQVSALAADCGKFAEQCDSTAMQYQRVETDISQTFRSMANGFG
;
A
#
# COMPACT_ATOMS: atom_id res chain seq x y z
N MET A 1 -16.74 21.45 -15.23
CA MET A 1 -17.10 21.33 -13.80
C MET A 1 -16.63 19.95 -13.37
N SER A 2 -15.61 19.86 -12.52
CA SER A 2 -15.09 18.57 -12.08
C SER A 2 -16.16 17.90 -11.24
N ALA A 3 -16.59 16.71 -11.62
CA ALA A 3 -17.39 15.86 -10.75
C ALA A 3 -16.55 15.63 -9.49
N GLY A 4 -16.85 16.39 -8.44
CA GLY A 4 -16.29 16.15 -7.12
C GLY A 4 -16.60 14.70 -6.81
N THR A 5 -15.56 13.94 -6.49
CA THR A 5 -15.60 12.50 -6.22
C THR A 5 -16.64 12.25 -5.13
N GLU A 6 -17.88 12.00 -5.53
CA GLU A 6 -18.94 11.59 -4.63
C GLU A 6 -18.59 10.16 -4.24
N ILE A 7 -18.07 9.99 -3.02
CA ILE A 7 -17.79 8.67 -2.48
C ILE A 7 -19.16 8.13 -2.05
N GLN A 8 -19.79 7.42 -2.98
CA GLN A 8 -21.13 6.85 -2.82
C GLN A 8 -21.17 5.74 -1.75
N ASP A 9 -20.02 5.16 -1.38
CA ASP A 9 -19.91 4.14 -0.35
C ASP A 9 -18.60 4.29 0.46
N PRO A 10 -18.65 4.93 1.64
CA PRO A 10 -17.51 5.01 2.56
C PRO A 10 -17.00 3.63 3.01
N ALA A 11 -17.86 2.60 3.03
CA ALA A 11 -17.42 1.25 3.33
C ALA A 11 -16.57 0.65 2.19
N ALA A 12 -16.74 1.12 0.95
CA ALA A 12 -15.85 0.75 -0.16
C ALA A 12 -14.43 1.27 0.04
N LEU A 13 -14.26 2.46 0.62
CA LEU A 13 -12.93 2.98 0.98
C LEU A 13 -12.28 2.12 2.06
N SER A 14 -13.02 1.75 3.11
CA SER A 14 -12.47 0.89 4.17
C SER A 14 -12.08 -0.48 3.64
N ARG A 15 -12.88 -1.06 2.72
CA ARG A 15 -12.52 -2.30 2.01
C ARG A 15 -11.26 -2.11 1.14
N ALA A 16 -11.17 -1.01 0.40
CA ALA A 16 -9.99 -0.70 -0.43
C ALA A 16 -8.73 -0.54 0.42
N GLY A 17 -8.81 0.16 1.56
CA GLY A 17 -7.69 0.33 2.49
C GLY A 17 -7.26 -0.99 3.12
N SER A 18 -8.21 -1.85 3.48
CA SER A 18 -7.92 -3.20 4.00
C SER A 18 -7.23 -4.07 2.94
N GLY A 19 -7.74 -4.09 1.71
CA GLY A 19 -7.13 -4.83 0.60
C GLY A 19 -5.73 -4.30 0.25
N ALA A 20 -5.51 -2.99 0.32
CA ALA A 20 -4.22 -2.39 0.09
C ALA A 20 -3.18 -2.79 1.16
N ARG A 21 -3.58 -2.86 2.44
CA ARG A 21 -2.71 -3.39 3.51
C ARG A 21 -2.35 -4.85 3.27
N GLU A 22 -3.33 -5.66 2.87
CA GLU A 22 -3.09 -7.07 2.56
C GLU A 22 -2.10 -7.22 1.40
N ILE A 23 -2.27 -6.46 0.32
CA ILE A 23 -1.34 -6.45 -0.82
C ILE A 23 0.05 -5.98 -0.39
N ALA A 24 0.15 -4.94 0.46
CA ALA A 24 1.43 -4.47 0.97
C ALA A 24 2.18 -5.58 1.72
N TRP A 25 1.46 -6.30 2.60
CA TRP A 25 2.02 -7.41 3.35
C TRP A 25 2.42 -8.58 2.44
N GLN A 26 1.54 -8.99 1.53
CA GLN A 26 1.82 -10.07 0.58
C GLN A 26 3.00 -9.73 -0.33
N THR A 27 3.12 -8.46 -0.75
CA THR A 27 4.24 -7.96 -1.54
C THR A 27 5.55 -8.09 -0.77
N GLN A 28 5.57 -7.71 0.52
CA GLN A 28 6.75 -7.89 1.37
C GLN A 28 7.12 -9.36 1.55
N THR A 29 6.16 -10.21 1.92
CA THR A 29 6.45 -11.62 2.24
C THR A 29 6.83 -12.42 1.01
N THR A 30 6.10 -12.25 -0.09
CA THR A 30 6.35 -12.97 -1.34
C THR A 30 7.55 -12.39 -2.07
N GLY A 31 7.69 -11.07 -2.07
CA GLY A 31 8.80 -10.38 -2.72
C GLY A 31 10.14 -10.60 -2.03
N ALA A 32 10.18 -11.00 -0.76
CA ALA A 32 11.43 -11.38 -0.09
C ALA A 32 12.00 -12.72 -0.60
N HIS A 33 11.15 -13.68 -0.98
CA HIS A 33 11.59 -15.04 -1.32
C HIS A 33 12.59 -15.11 -2.51
N PRO A 34 12.37 -14.39 -3.64
CA PRO A 34 13.33 -14.36 -4.74
C PRO A 34 14.70 -13.77 -4.35
N VAL A 35 14.75 -12.88 -3.35
CA VAL A 35 16.00 -12.25 -2.88
C VAL A 35 16.90 -13.29 -2.23
N ASP A 36 16.33 -14.13 -1.35
CA ASP A 36 17.07 -15.17 -0.63
C ASP A 36 17.65 -16.22 -1.61
N GLU A 37 16.84 -16.69 -2.55
CA GLU A 37 17.28 -17.63 -3.59
C GLU A 37 18.36 -17.00 -4.49
N THR A 38 18.19 -15.74 -4.87
CA THR A 38 19.15 -15.04 -5.74
C THR A 38 20.48 -14.80 -5.02
N HIS A 39 20.48 -14.46 -3.73
CA HIS A 39 21.70 -14.36 -2.93
C HIS A 39 22.38 -15.72 -2.73
N SER A 40 21.61 -16.79 -2.52
CA SER A 40 22.16 -18.14 -2.47
C SER A 40 22.86 -18.49 -3.77
N ALA A 41 22.20 -18.28 -4.91
CA ALA A 41 22.79 -18.51 -6.23
C ALA A 41 24.03 -17.64 -6.46
N ALA A 42 23.97 -16.35 -6.09
CA ALA A 42 25.10 -15.42 -6.21
C ALA A 42 26.34 -15.93 -5.46
N ARG A 43 26.15 -16.47 -4.25
CA ARG A 43 27.21 -17.07 -3.43
C ARG A 43 27.81 -18.32 -4.08
N ASP A 44 26.97 -19.20 -4.61
CA ASP A 44 27.42 -20.42 -5.29
C ASP A 44 28.24 -20.09 -6.53
N PHE A 45 27.84 -19.07 -7.30
CA PHE A 45 28.60 -18.59 -8.45
C PHE A 45 29.84 -17.77 -8.06
N GLY A 46 29.87 -17.16 -6.87
CA GLY A 46 31.03 -16.40 -6.37
C GLY A 46 32.15 -17.26 -5.78
N SER A 47 31.90 -18.54 -5.49
CA SER A 47 32.86 -19.47 -4.89
C SER A 47 33.43 -20.52 -5.87
N GLY A 48 33.04 -20.47 -7.16
CA GLY A 48 33.50 -21.37 -8.22
C GLY A 48 34.45 -20.74 -9.25
N ASN A 49 34.70 -21.45 -10.38
CA ASN A 49 35.56 -21.02 -11.50
C ASN A 49 35.01 -19.83 -12.33
N TRP A 50 34.04 -19.09 -11.82
CA TRP A 50 33.45 -17.96 -12.52
C TRP A 50 34.18 -16.68 -12.10
N ASP A 51 34.36 -15.76 -13.03
CA ASP A 51 35.19 -14.55 -12.88
C ASP A 51 34.58 -13.49 -11.93
N GLY A 52 33.72 -13.90 -10.99
CA GLY A 52 33.03 -13.05 -10.02
C GLY A 52 31.93 -12.15 -10.58
N GLY A 53 31.91 -11.88 -11.89
CA GLY A 53 30.93 -10.99 -12.54
C GLY A 53 29.48 -11.46 -12.39
N LEU A 54 29.23 -12.78 -12.43
CA LEU A 54 27.89 -13.34 -12.26
C LEU A 54 27.36 -13.15 -10.82
N ASN A 55 28.22 -13.28 -9.82
CA ASN A 55 27.88 -12.99 -8.42
C ASN A 55 27.47 -11.52 -8.27
N GLY A 56 28.25 -10.59 -8.83
CA GLY A 56 27.93 -9.16 -8.81
C GLY A 56 26.60 -8.83 -9.49
N ALA A 57 26.34 -9.43 -10.66
CA ALA A 57 25.09 -9.23 -11.38
C ALA A 57 23.87 -9.75 -10.61
N LEU A 58 23.96 -10.94 -10.01
CA LEU A 58 22.87 -11.53 -9.22
C LEU A 58 22.61 -10.75 -7.93
N THR A 59 23.68 -10.32 -7.24
CA THR A 59 23.57 -9.47 -6.05
C THR A 59 22.89 -8.15 -6.37
N GLY A 60 23.32 -7.46 -7.44
CA GLY A 60 22.69 -6.19 -7.86
C GLY A 60 21.23 -6.37 -8.31
N ALA A 61 20.90 -7.50 -8.94
CA ALA A 61 19.52 -7.84 -9.28
C ALA A 61 18.65 -8.03 -8.03
N ALA A 62 19.15 -8.77 -7.03
CA ALA A 62 18.47 -8.99 -5.76
C ALA A 62 18.23 -7.68 -4.99
N GLU A 63 19.23 -6.80 -4.94
CA GLU A 63 19.13 -5.47 -4.32
C GLU A 63 18.10 -4.59 -5.01
N THR A 64 18.13 -4.54 -6.35
CA THR A 64 17.17 -3.75 -7.15
C THR A 64 15.75 -4.26 -6.94
N TRP A 65 15.56 -5.58 -6.96
CA TRP A 65 14.26 -6.19 -6.68
C TRP A 65 13.77 -5.87 -5.27
N SER A 66 14.63 -6.01 -4.26
CA SER A 66 14.30 -5.69 -2.86
C SER A 66 13.87 -4.23 -2.69
N ALA A 67 14.55 -3.30 -3.37
CA ALA A 67 14.18 -1.89 -3.39
C ALA A 67 12.80 -1.65 -4.02
N GLN A 68 12.51 -2.29 -5.15
CA GLN A 68 11.21 -2.17 -5.83
C GLN A 68 10.06 -2.77 -5.02
N VAL A 69 10.26 -3.95 -4.43
CA VAL A 69 9.30 -4.61 -3.53
C VAL A 69 8.99 -3.71 -2.33
N SER A 70 10.03 -3.14 -1.71
CA SER A 70 9.87 -2.25 -0.57
C SER A 70 9.12 -0.96 -0.93
N ALA A 71 9.42 -0.38 -2.09
CA ALA A 71 8.73 0.81 -2.59
C ALA A 71 7.25 0.52 -2.85
N LEU A 72 6.94 -0.59 -3.53
CA LEU A 72 5.55 -0.99 -3.81
C LEU A 72 4.76 -1.24 -2.52
N ALA A 73 5.34 -1.95 -1.55
CA ALA A 73 4.71 -2.18 -0.26
C ALA A 73 4.44 -0.86 0.50
N ALA A 74 5.38 0.08 0.45
CA ALA A 74 5.20 1.40 1.06
C ALA A 74 4.09 2.20 0.39
N ASP A 75 3.98 2.16 -0.94
CA ASP A 75 2.94 2.88 -1.68
C ASP A 75 1.55 2.27 -1.44
N CYS A 76 1.45 0.93 -1.35
CA CYS A 76 0.22 0.27 -0.91
C CYS A 76 -0.17 0.67 0.53
N GLY A 77 0.80 0.78 1.44
CA GLY A 77 0.59 1.27 2.80
C GLY A 77 0.04 2.71 2.83
N LYS A 78 0.65 3.63 2.08
CA LYS A 78 0.18 5.02 1.96
C LYS A 78 -1.23 5.09 1.36
N PHE A 79 -1.51 4.28 0.34
CA PHE A 79 -2.85 4.23 -0.26
C PHE A 79 -3.89 3.76 0.77
N ALA A 80 -3.57 2.77 1.60
CA ALA A 80 -4.44 2.34 2.69
C ALA A 80 -4.71 3.46 3.71
N GLU A 81 -3.68 4.20 4.12
CA GLU A 81 -3.82 5.34 5.03
C GLU A 81 -4.69 6.45 4.44
N GLN A 82 -4.56 6.71 3.14
CA GLN A 82 -5.41 7.66 2.44
C GLN A 82 -6.86 7.21 2.42
N CYS A 83 -7.13 5.95 2.09
CA CYS A 83 -8.49 5.40 2.13
C CYS A 83 -9.13 5.53 3.53
N ASP A 84 -8.41 5.18 4.59
CA ASP A 84 -8.90 5.30 5.97
C ASP A 84 -9.14 6.76 6.37
N SER A 85 -8.21 7.65 6.04
CA SER A 85 -8.32 9.09 6.32
C SER A 85 -9.54 9.70 5.61
N THR A 86 -9.72 9.37 4.33
CA THR A 86 -10.88 9.82 3.56
C THR A 86 -12.17 9.27 4.14
N ALA A 87 -12.27 7.97 4.47
CA ALA A 87 -13.47 7.39 5.07
C ALA A 87 -13.86 8.10 6.39
N MET A 88 -12.89 8.37 7.26
CA MET A 88 -13.13 9.12 8.50
C MET A 88 -13.62 10.55 8.26
N GLN A 89 -13.07 11.23 7.26
CA GLN A 89 -13.49 12.59 6.91
C GLN A 89 -14.94 12.61 6.41
N TYR A 90 -15.34 11.66 5.56
CA TYR A 90 -16.73 11.53 5.12
C TYR A 90 -17.68 11.34 6.30
N GLN A 91 -17.37 10.42 7.22
CA GLN A 91 -18.23 10.14 8.36
C GLN A 91 -18.38 11.34 9.32
N ARG A 92 -17.31 12.15 9.48
CA ARG A 92 -17.37 13.40 10.24
C ARG A 92 -18.29 14.42 9.58
N VAL A 93 -18.13 14.63 8.28
CA VAL A 93 -18.98 15.57 7.52
C VAL A 93 -20.45 15.16 7.58
N GLU A 94 -20.77 13.87 7.40
CA GLU A 94 -22.15 13.37 7.53
C GLU A 94 -22.73 13.58 8.93
N THR A 95 -21.91 13.39 9.96
CA THR A 95 -22.32 13.61 11.36
C THR A 95 -22.62 15.09 11.62
N ASP A 96 -21.73 15.99 11.18
CA ASP A 96 -21.89 17.44 11.34
C ASP A 96 -23.12 17.97 10.58
N ILE A 97 -23.34 17.49 9.35
CA ILE A 97 -24.54 17.80 8.56
C ILE A 97 -25.79 17.32 9.29
N SER A 98 -25.80 16.08 9.77
CA SER A 98 -26.94 15.50 10.49
C SER A 98 -27.26 16.27 11.78
N GLN A 99 -26.24 16.70 12.52
CA GLN A 99 -26.41 17.53 13.72
C GLN A 99 -26.95 18.91 13.39
N THR A 100 -26.44 19.54 12.33
CA THR A 100 -26.92 20.84 11.84
C THR A 100 -28.39 20.77 11.45
N PHE A 101 -28.79 19.74 10.70
CA PHE A 101 -30.19 19.52 10.33
C PHE A 101 -31.10 19.32 11.55
N ARG A 102 -30.68 18.51 12.54
CA ARG A 102 -31.43 18.33 13.79
C ARG A 102 -31.57 19.64 14.57
N SER A 103 -30.49 20.42 14.64
CA SER A 103 -30.49 21.73 15.30
C SER A 103 -31.48 22.69 14.63
N MET A 104 -31.45 22.78 13.30
CA MET A 104 -32.40 23.59 12.53
C MET A 104 -33.84 23.11 12.73
N ALA A 105 -34.10 21.80 12.62
CA ALA A 105 -35.44 21.24 12.80
C ALA A 105 -36.02 21.54 14.19
N ASN A 106 -35.19 21.49 15.24
CA ASN A 106 -35.60 21.82 16.60
C ASN A 106 -35.76 23.33 16.85
N GLY A 107 -35.15 24.20 16.05
CA GLY A 107 -35.27 25.65 16.15
C GLY A 107 -36.50 26.24 15.45
N PHE A 108 -37.18 25.46 14.60
CA PHE A 108 -38.40 25.86 13.88
C PHE A 108 -39.70 25.30 14.50
N GLY A 109 -39.61 24.47 15.55
CA GLY A 109 -40.76 23.96 16.31
C GLY A 109 -40.97 24.71 17.62
#